data_AF-A0A316N9Q0-F1
#
_entry.id   AF-A0A316N9Q0-F1
#
_cell.length_a   1.000
_cell.length_b   1.000
_cell.length_c   1.000
_cell.angle_alpha   90.00
_cell.angle_beta   90.00
_cell.angle_gamma   90.00
#
_symmetry.space_group_name_H-M   'P 1'
#
loop_
_entity.id
_entity.type
_entity.pdbx_description
1 polymer ?
#
loop_
_entity_poly.entity_id
_entity_poly.type
_entity_poly.pdbx_seq_one_letter_code
_entity_poly.pdbx_strand_id
1 'polypeptide(L)' 'MPAMVTVDCWYGNGELSIEFRNPEGECDVTVTDTATGFTLTDTFDSAIPYTIYIGTPQSAVITLTTEEGNTYYGEIN' A
#
# COMPACT_ATOMS: atom_id res chain seq x y z
N MET A 1 -10.29 -20.48 8.49
CA MET A 1 -9.19 -19.80 9.20
C MET A 1 -9.32 -18.32 8.92
N PRO A 2 -9.23 -17.42 9.91
CA PRO A 2 -9.18 -15.99 9.60
C PRO A 2 -7.96 -15.75 8.71
N ALA A 3 -8.12 -14.97 7.65
CA ALA A 3 -6.99 -14.52 6.84
C ALA A 3 -6.01 -13.83 7.79
N MET A 4 -4.78 -14.32 7.90
CA MET A 4 -3.76 -13.60 8.66
C MET A 4 -3.54 -12.29 7.92
N VAL A 5 -3.89 -11.17 8.56
CA VAL A 5 -3.54 -9.85 8.05
C VAL A 5 -2.04 -9.72 8.19
N THR A 6 -1.32 -9.84 7.08
CA THR A 6 0.14 -9.76 6.97
C THR A 6 0.62 -8.34 6.75
N VAL A 7 -0.27 -7.44 6.33
CA VAL A 7 0.03 -6.05 6.00
C VAL A 7 -0.89 -5.11 6.77
N ASP A 8 -0.30 -4.21 7.55
CA ASP A 8 -0.99 -3.11 8.19
C ASP A 8 -0.75 -1.82 7.36
N CYS A 9 -1.79 -1.02 7.18
CA CYS A 9 -1.75 0.16 6.32
C CYS A 9 -2.53 1.32 6.97
N TRP A 10 -1.92 2.50 7.00
CA TRP A 10 -2.50 3.69 7.61
C TRP A 10 -2.32 4.89 6.71
N TYR A 11 -3.37 5.70 6.61
CA TYR A 11 -3.35 6.93 5.85
C TYR A 11 -3.65 8.12 6.76
N GLY A 12 -2.81 9.15 6.70
CA GLY A 12 -2.99 10.38 7.47
C GLY A 12 -2.04 11.48 7.02
N ASN A 13 -2.48 12.74 7.12
CA ASN A 13 -1.68 13.93 6.74
C ASN A 13 -1.12 13.90 5.31
N GLY A 14 -1.75 13.15 4.41
CA GLY A 14 -1.31 12.98 3.03
C GLY A 14 -0.26 11.88 2.79
N GLU A 15 0.09 11.14 3.84
CA GLU A 15 1.06 10.06 3.82
C GLU A 15 0.37 8.71 4.01
N LEU A 16 0.82 7.72 3.23
CA LEU A 16 0.43 6.33 3.35
C LEU A 16 1.59 5.56 3.98
N SER A 17 1.39 5.02 5.17
CA SER A 17 2.34 4.17 5.88
C SER A 17 1.94 2.71 5.74
N ILE A 18 2.92 1.86 5.38
CA ILE A 18 2.74 0.43 5.13
C ILE A 18 3.75 -0.34 5.98
N GLU A 19 3.28 -1.36 6.68
CA GLU A 19 4.10 -2.24 7.51
C GLU A 19 3.69 -3.70 7.29
N PHE A 20 4.68 -4.55 6.99
CA PHE A 20 4.48 -5.99 6.89
C PHE A 20 4.84 -6.65 8.22
N ARG A 21 3.93 -7.48 8.74
CA ARG A 21 4.20 -8.31 9.94
C ARG A 21 5.20 -9.41 9.65
N ASN A 22 5.18 -9.90 8.42
CA ASN A 22 6.11 -10.88 7.88
C ASN A 22 6.67 -10.29 6.59
N PRO A 23 7.99 -10.00 6.52
CA PRO A 23 8.61 -9.52 5.30
C PRO A 23 8.41 -10.50 4.15
N GLU A 24 8.06 -9.99 2.98
CA GLU A 24 7.82 -10.72 1.72
C GLU A 24 8.76 -10.28 0.59
N GLY A 25 9.88 -9.63 0.93
CA GLY A 25 10.87 -9.13 -0.02
C GLY A 25 10.50 -7.78 -0.63
N GLU A 26 10.93 -7.56 -1.87
CA GLU A 26 10.62 -6.35 -2.63
C GLU A 26 9.13 -6.29 -2.96
N CYS A 27 8.52 -5.13 -2.76
CA CYS A 27 7.09 -4.91 -2.94
C CYS A 27 6.84 -3.68 -3.79
N ASP A 28 5.95 -3.82 -4.77
CA ASP A 28 5.45 -2.72 -5.60
C ASP A 28 4.13 -2.22 -5.03
N VAL A 29 4.07 -0.93 -4.70
CA VAL A 29 2.82 -0.23 -4.36
C VAL A 29 2.30 0.55 -5.55
N THR A 30 1.00 0.47 -5.77
CA THR A 30 0.25 1.31 -6.71
C THR A 30 -0.92 1.93 -5.97
N VAL A 31 -0.98 3.26 -5.95
CA VAL A 31 -2.09 4.04 -5.39
C VAL A 31 -2.76 4.81 -6.51
N THR A 32 -4.03 4.55 -6.74
CA THR A 32 -4.83 5.23 -7.75
C THR A 32 -5.95 6.03 -7.09
N ASP A 33 -5.91 7.35 -7.21
CA ASP A 33 -7.01 8.24 -6.87
C ASP A 33 -8.18 7.96 -7.81
N THR A 34 -9.32 7.56 -7.26
CA THR A 34 -10.48 7.16 -8.05
C THR A 34 -11.32 8.34 -8.55
N ALA A 35 -11.13 9.53 -7.99
CA ALA A 35 -11.79 10.75 -8.44
C ALA A 35 -11.06 11.38 -9.62
N THR A 36 -9.72 11.39 -9.59
CA THR A 36 -8.89 12.03 -10.63
C THR A 36 -8.30 11.04 -11.64
N GLY A 37 -8.22 9.75 -11.29
CA GLY A 37 -7.50 8.74 -12.06
C GLY A 37 -5.97 8.83 -11.92
N PHE A 38 -5.46 9.76 -11.10
CA PHE A 38 -4.03 9.89 -10.85
C PHE A 38 -3.51 8.62 -10.20
N THR A 39 -2.42 8.08 -10.74
CA THR A 39 -1.78 6.86 -10.22
C THR A 39 -0.35 7.16 -9.84
N LEU A 40 0.03 6.71 -8.65
CA LEU A 40 1.38 6.80 -8.11
C LEU A 40 1.86 5.39 -7.78
N THR A 41 3.05 5.07 -8.25
CA THR A 41 3.67 3.76 -8.09
C THR A 41 5.05 3.93 -7.46
N ASP A 42 5.40 3.07 -6.52
CA ASP A 42 6.74 3.02 -5.95
C ASP A 42 7.08 1.58 -5.50
N THR A 43 8.35 1.34 -5.23
CA THR A 43 8.89 0.04 -4.83
C THR A 43 9.61 0.17 -3.49
N PHE A 44 9.39 -0.77 -2.58
CA PHE A 44 9.98 -0.76 -1.25
C PHE A 44 10.29 -2.17 -0.74
N ASP A 45 11.22 -2.26 0.22
CA ASP A 45 11.52 -3.50 0.93
C ASP A 45 10.56 -3.67 2.11
N SER A 46 9.76 -4.74 2.09
CA SER A 46 8.81 -5.06 3.17
C SER A 46 9.47 -5.44 4.50
N ALA A 47 10.80 -5.61 4.54
CA ALA A 47 11.55 -5.81 5.78
C ALA A 47 11.60 -4.56 6.67
N ILE A 48 11.27 -3.39 6.15
CA ILE A 48 11.26 -2.12 6.89
C ILE A 48 9.91 -1.38 6.71
N PRO A 49 9.46 -0.61 7.73
CA PRO A 49 8.30 0.25 7.57
C PRO A 49 8.52 1.24 6.43
N TYR A 50 7.52 1.37 5.58
CA TYR A 50 7.57 2.23 4.41
C TYR A 50 6.52 3.32 4.49
N THR A 51 6.83 4.52 3.97
CA THR A 51 5.90 5.64 3.96
C THR A 51 6.08 6.43 2.67
N ILE A 52 4.95 6.71 2.00
CA ILE A 52 4.92 7.46 0.75
C ILE A 52 3.89 8.60 0.83
N TYR A 53 4.25 9.75 0.29
CA TYR A 53 3.33 10.88 0.17
C TYR A 53 2.42 10.70 -1.05
N ILE A 54 1.13 10.49 -0.80
CA ILE A 54 0.11 10.29 -1.84
C ILE A 54 -0.84 11.49 -1.97
N GLY A 55 -0.62 12.55 -1.17
CA GLY A 55 -1.48 13.72 -1.14
C GLY A 55 -2.82 13.44 -0.45
N THR A 56 -3.84 14.23 -0.76
CA THR A 56 -5.18 14.15 -0.11
C THR A 56 -6.25 13.66 -1.07
N PRO A 57 -6.17 12.40 -1.56
CA PRO A 57 -7.21 11.85 -2.41
C PRO A 57 -8.53 11.77 -1.62
N GLN A 58 -9.63 12.10 -2.28
CA GLN A 58 -10.96 11.90 -1.70
C GLN A 58 -11.27 10.41 -1.55
N SER A 59 -10.79 9.60 -2.50
CA SER A 59 -10.89 8.15 -2.48
C SER A 59 -9.77 7.56 -3.33
N ALA A 60 -9.19 6.44 -2.89
CA ALA A 60 -8.09 5.80 -3.62
C ALA A 60 -8.12 4.28 -3.46
N VAL A 61 -7.65 3.57 -4.48
CA VAL A 61 -7.38 2.14 -4.43
C VAL A 61 -5.88 1.92 -4.28
N ILE A 62 -5.49 1.07 -3.36
CA ILE A 62 -4.11 0.67 -3.10
C ILE A 62 -3.97 -0.78 -3.52
N THR A 63 -2.97 -1.07 -4.34
CA THR A 63 -2.57 -2.41 -4.73
C THR A 63 -1.11 -2.60 -4.34
N LEU A 64 -0.80 -3.66 -3.61
CA LEU A 64 0.56 -4.06 -3.27
C LEU A 64 0.84 -5.42 -3.91
N THR A 65 1.95 -5.56 -4.62
CA THR A 65 2.39 -6.84 -5.17
C THR A 65 3.77 -7.17 -4.62
N THR A 66 3.94 -8.35 -4.03
CA THR A 66 5.22 -8.78 -3.45
C THR A 66 6.04 -9.57 -4.46
N GLU A 67 7.34 -9.70 -4.21
CA GLU A 67 8.28 -10.46 -5.06
C GLU A 67 7.84 -11.91 -5.27
N GLU A 68 7.23 -12.52 -4.25
CA GLU A 68 6.68 -13.89 -4.32
C GLU A 68 5.35 -13.98 -5.09
N GLY A 69 4.79 -12.85 -5.53
CA GLY A 69 3.56 -12.76 -6.30
C GLY A 69 2.28 -12.67 -5.47
N ASN A 70 2.38 -12.38 -4.17
CA ASN A 70 1.19 -12.10 -3.36
C ASN A 70 0.66 -10.70 -3.68
N THR A 71 -0.66 -10.55 -3.72
CA THR A 71 -1.29 -9.25 -3.98
C THR A 71 -2.22 -8.86 -2.85
N TYR A 72 -2.04 -7.66 -2.32
CA TYR A 72 -2.88 -7.06 -1.29
C TYR A 72 -3.64 -5.87 -1.87
N TYR A 73 -4.88 -5.72 -1.43
CA TYR A 73 -5.78 -4.65 -1.87
C TYR A 73 -6.24 -3.84 -0.66
N GLY A 74 -6.17 -2.52 -0.78
CA GLY A 74 -6.67 -1.57 0.20
C GLY A 74 -7.45 -0.44 -0.47
N GLU A 75 -8.24 0.28 0.31
CA GLU A 75 -9.00 1.42 -0.16
C GLU A 75 -8.97 2.55 0.88
N ILE A 76 -8.92 3.79 0.38
CA ILE A 76 -9.11 5.02 1.14
C ILE A 76 -10.50 5.55 0.75
N ASN A 77 -11.34 5.80 1.75
CA ASN A 77 -12.72 6.28 1.63
C ASN A 77 -12.97 7.52 2.50
#